data_AF-A0A536H9X2-F1
#
_entry.id   AF-A0A536H9X2-F1
#
_cell.length_a   1.000
_cell.length_b   1.000
_cell.length_c   1.000
_cell.angle_alpha   90.00
_cell.angle_beta   90.00
_cell.angle_gamma   90.00
#
_symmetry.space_group_name_H-M   'P 1'
#
loop_
_entity.id
_entity.type
_entity.pdbx_description
1 polymer ?
#
loop_
_entity_poly.entity_id
_entity_poly.type
_entity_poly.pdbx_seq_one_letter_code
_entity_poly.pdbx_strand_id
1 'polypeptide(L)'
;MRWRGTAPAAARWYEFPTRSFSTIRSADPPPRPPAGGILIGIMGGTYDPVHSGHLAAARQLRGEAGLDQVWLIPNAHPPHRSAAPVASPEDRMRMVEIAVSDQPGLLGSRIEVDRGGISYTIDTMRELARSMPGQRFELLLGSDAALRIRTWHEADALLKEGSFTIFNRP
;
A
#
# COMPACT_ATOMS: atom_id res chain seq x y z
N MET A 1 -47.72 27.58 -17.39
CA MET A 1 -46.78 27.77 -16.26
C MET A 1 -45.61 26.83 -16.48
N ARG A 2 -44.47 27.33 -16.97
CA ARG A 2 -43.26 26.52 -17.27
C ARG A 2 -42.33 26.60 -16.06
N TRP A 3 -42.04 25.47 -15.42
CA TRP A 3 -41.00 25.37 -14.40
C TRP A 3 -39.76 24.77 -15.05
N ARG A 4 -38.69 25.58 -15.15
CA ARG A 4 -37.34 25.13 -15.50
C ARG A 4 -36.65 24.72 -14.19
N GLY A 5 -36.44 23.42 -13.99
CA GLY A 5 -35.62 22.90 -12.89
C GLY A 5 -34.17 22.74 -13.35
N THR A 6 -33.27 23.40 -12.64
CA THR A 6 -31.81 23.42 -12.83
C THR A 6 -31.17 22.10 -12.39
N ALA A 7 -30.11 21.68 -13.09
CA ALA A 7 -29.26 20.55 -12.73
C ALA A 7 -28.58 20.74 -11.36
N PRO A 8 -28.33 19.68 -10.57
CA PRO A 8 -27.69 19.83 -9.28
C PRO A 8 -26.19 20.13 -9.42
N ALA A 9 -25.72 21.00 -8.53
CA ALA A 9 -24.36 21.50 -8.45
C ALA A 9 -23.35 20.38 -8.16
N ALA A 10 -22.18 20.47 -8.81
CA ALA A 10 -21.03 19.61 -8.57
C ALA A 10 -20.62 19.65 -7.08
N ALA A 11 -20.48 18.47 -6.49
CA ALA A 11 -20.00 18.30 -5.13
C ALA A 11 -18.59 18.91 -5.00
N ARG A 12 -18.47 19.95 -4.17
CA ARG A 12 -17.18 20.50 -3.74
C ARG A 12 -16.51 19.48 -2.82
N TRP A 13 -15.51 18.78 -3.34
CA TRP A 13 -14.56 18.05 -2.51
C TRP A 13 -13.82 19.07 -1.63
N TYR A 14 -13.83 18.85 -0.32
CA TYR A 14 -13.01 19.62 0.62
C TYR A 14 -11.54 19.46 0.22
N GLU A 15 -10.92 20.54 -0.26
CA GLU A 15 -9.47 20.62 -0.42
C GLU A 15 -8.84 20.63 0.97
N PHE A 16 -8.41 19.45 1.44
CA PHE A 16 -7.50 19.38 2.56
C PHE A 16 -6.14 19.96 2.13
N PRO A 17 -5.49 20.81 2.94
CA PRO A 17 -4.14 21.26 2.63
C PRO A 17 -3.25 20.03 2.49
N THR A 18 -2.67 19.84 1.29
CA THR A 18 -1.75 18.74 1.01
C THR A 18 -0.48 18.97 1.82
N ARG A 19 -0.46 18.49 3.06
CA ARG A 19 0.81 18.29 3.76
C ARG A 19 1.53 17.18 2.99
N SER A 20 2.54 17.57 2.23
CA SER A 20 3.43 16.64 1.53
C SER A 20 4.02 15.69 2.57
N PHE A 21 3.84 14.38 2.38
CA PHE A 21 4.66 13.39 3.06
C PHE A 21 6.11 13.57 2.60
N SER A 22 7.05 13.71 3.54
CA SER A 22 8.47 13.67 3.21
C SER A 22 8.89 12.21 2.99
N THR A 23 9.58 11.90 1.89
CA THR A 23 10.04 10.55 1.57
C THR A 23 11.56 10.39 1.61
N ILE A 24 12.03 9.24 2.12
CA ILE A 24 13.43 8.78 2.04
C ILE A 24 13.41 7.44 1.30
N ARG A 25 14.27 7.27 0.29
CA ARG A 25 14.38 6.01 -0.46
C ARG A 25 15.62 5.22 -0.08
N SER A 26 15.60 3.91 -0.33
CA SER A 26 16.81 3.11 -0.34
C SER A 26 17.83 3.68 -1.32
N ALA A 27 19.12 3.55 -0.98
CA ALA A 27 20.20 4.04 -1.82
C ALA A 27 20.14 3.44 -3.24
N ASP A 28 19.76 2.17 -3.32
CA ASP A 28 19.48 1.47 -4.56
C ASP A 28 17.96 1.39 -4.77
N PRO A 29 17.37 2.16 -5.70
CA PRO A 29 15.97 1.98 -6.10
C PRO A 29 15.82 0.62 -6.82
N PRO A 30 14.60 0.05 -6.87
CA PRO A 30 14.41 -1.20 -7.59
C PRO A 30 14.84 -1.01 -9.05
N PRO A 31 15.52 -2.00 -9.65
CA PRO A 31 15.91 -1.89 -11.05
C PRO A 31 14.66 -1.68 -11.89
N ARG A 32 14.77 -0.89 -12.96
CA ARG A 32 13.64 -0.65 -13.86
C ARG A 32 13.05 -1.99 -14.32
N PRO A 33 11.72 -2.12 -14.40
CA PRO A 33 11.11 -3.29 -14.98
C PRO A 33 11.64 -3.56 -16.40
N PRO A 34 11.74 -4.83 -16.83
CA PRO A 34 12.00 -5.17 -18.22
C PRO A 34 10.91 -4.60 -19.13
N ALA A 35 11.14 -4.60 -20.45
CA ALA A 35 10.14 -4.13 -21.41
C ALA A 35 8.80 -4.85 -21.22
N GLY A 36 7.73 -4.08 -20.99
CA GLY A 36 6.38 -4.60 -20.71
C GLY A 36 6.10 -4.88 -19.23
N GLY A 37 7.10 -4.75 -18.35
CA GLY A 37 6.92 -4.82 -16.90
C GLY A 37 6.57 -3.47 -16.28
N ILE A 38 6.03 -3.48 -15.06
CA ILE A 38 5.67 -2.27 -14.30
C ILE A 38 6.30 -2.28 -12.90
N LEU A 39 6.45 -1.10 -12.32
CA LEU A 39 6.95 -0.88 -10.97
C LEU A 39 5.78 -0.69 -10.00
N ILE A 40 5.70 -1.56 -8.99
CA ILE A 40 4.57 -1.66 -8.08
C ILE A 40 5.01 -1.35 -6.65
N GLY A 41 4.37 -0.36 -6.02
CA GLY A 41 4.52 -0.10 -4.59
C GLY A 41 3.71 -1.06 -3.75
N ILE A 42 4.31 -1.68 -2.76
CA ILE A 42 3.66 -2.58 -1.81
C ILE A 42 3.44 -1.85 -0.49
N MET A 43 2.18 -1.57 -0.18
CA MET A 43 1.76 -0.97 1.08
C MET A 43 1.02 -2.01 1.94
N GLY A 44 1.78 -2.74 2.73
CA GLY A 44 1.25 -3.71 3.70
C GLY A 44 0.63 -3.00 4.90
N GLY A 45 -0.45 -3.55 5.44
CA GLY A 45 -1.08 -2.99 6.63
C GLY A 45 -2.21 -3.86 7.18
N THR A 46 -2.60 -3.60 8.42
CA THR A 46 -3.74 -4.31 9.01
C THR A 46 -5.06 -3.87 8.37
N TYR A 47 -5.23 -2.57 8.07
CA TYR A 47 -6.45 -2.01 7.47
C TYR A 47 -7.73 -2.40 8.24
N ASP A 48 -7.77 -2.04 9.53
CA ASP A 48 -8.85 -2.37 10.46
C ASP A 48 -9.48 -1.09 11.06
N PRO A 49 -10.17 -0.25 10.26
CA PRO A 49 -10.40 -0.36 8.81
C PRO A 49 -9.38 0.43 7.96
N VAL A 50 -9.42 0.23 6.63
CA VAL A 50 -8.82 1.18 5.67
C VAL A 50 -9.51 2.54 5.78
N HIS A 51 -8.78 3.64 5.51
CA HIS A 51 -9.30 5.01 5.66
C HIS A 51 -8.60 5.98 4.71
N SER A 52 -9.11 7.21 4.62
CA SER A 52 -8.64 8.25 3.68
C SER A 52 -7.14 8.54 3.78
N GLY A 53 -6.56 8.53 4.99
CA GLY A 53 -5.11 8.67 5.18
C GLY A 53 -4.26 7.63 4.46
N HIS A 54 -4.68 6.35 4.44
CA HIS A 54 -3.99 5.30 3.67
C HIS A 54 -4.05 5.59 2.17
N LEU A 55 -5.23 5.97 1.67
CA LEU A 55 -5.42 6.26 0.24
C LEU A 55 -4.63 7.50 -0.20
N ALA A 56 -4.58 8.54 0.65
CA ALA A 56 -3.80 9.73 0.40
C ALA A 56 -2.30 9.42 0.30
N ALA A 57 -1.77 8.62 1.25
CA ALA A 57 -0.39 8.16 1.21
C ALA A 57 -0.10 7.33 -0.05
N ALA A 58 -0.95 6.36 -0.37
CA ALA A 58 -0.76 5.51 -1.55
C ALA A 58 -0.76 6.32 -2.86
N ARG A 59 -1.67 7.29 -3.01
CA ARG A 59 -1.71 8.17 -4.20
C ARG A 59 -0.45 9.04 -4.31
N GLN A 60 -0.05 9.66 -3.21
CA GLN A 60 1.12 10.54 -3.22
C GLN A 60 2.38 9.74 -3.52
N LEU A 61 2.58 8.61 -2.84
CA LEU A 61 3.74 7.75 -3.05
C LEU A 61 3.78 7.17 -4.46
N ARG A 62 2.63 6.86 -5.07
CA ARG A 62 2.59 6.45 -6.48
C ARG A 62 3.23 7.50 -7.39
N GLY A 63 2.83 8.76 -7.25
CA GLY A 63 3.35 9.86 -8.04
C GLY A 63 4.82 10.17 -7.71
N GLU A 64 5.15 10.31 -6.44
CA GLU A 64 6.50 10.68 -6.00
C GLU A 64 7.51 9.60 -6.35
N ALA A 65 7.19 8.33 -6.09
CA ALA A 65 8.06 7.21 -6.40
C ALA A 65 8.07 6.74 -7.86
N GLY A 66 7.29 7.38 -8.73
CA GLY A 66 7.22 7.02 -10.15
C GLY A 66 6.72 5.58 -10.35
N LEU A 67 5.80 5.15 -9.48
CA LEU A 67 5.23 3.81 -9.49
C LEU A 67 4.06 3.79 -10.48
N ASP A 68 3.93 2.70 -11.23
CA ASP A 68 2.77 2.50 -12.10
C ASP A 68 1.52 2.18 -11.27
N GLN A 69 1.69 1.44 -10.17
CA GLN A 69 0.63 1.01 -9.27
C GLN A 69 1.09 1.01 -7.81
N VAL A 70 0.12 1.12 -6.90
CA VAL A 70 0.33 0.81 -5.47
C VAL A 70 -0.70 -0.22 -5.04
N TRP A 71 -0.20 -1.32 -4.47
CA TRP A 71 -1.00 -2.42 -3.96
C TRP A 71 -1.11 -2.30 -2.44
N LEU A 72 -2.34 -2.16 -1.96
CA LEU A 72 -2.69 -2.26 -0.56
C LEU A 72 -2.84 -3.75 -0.23
N ILE A 73 -2.01 -4.26 0.67
CA ILE A 73 -2.00 -5.68 1.07
C ILE A 73 -2.46 -5.81 2.51
N PRO A 74 -3.70 -6.26 2.77
CA PRO A 74 -4.17 -6.57 4.11
C PRO A 74 -3.43 -7.77 4.69
N ASN A 75 -2.88 -7.59 5.89
CA ASN A 75 -2.27 -8.71 6.60
C ASN A 75 -3.31 -9.79 6.93
N ALA A 76 -3.00 -11.06 6.73
CA ALA A 76 -3.80 -12.15 7.29
C ALA A 76 -3.72 -12.12 8.82
N HIS A 77 -2.52 -12.35 9.37
CA HIS A 77 -2.25 -12.20 10.79
C HIS A 77 -1.03 -11.29 11.00
N PRO A 78 -1.22 -10.07 11.55
CA PRO A 78 -0.13 -9.11 11.71
C PRO A 78 0.84 -9.55 12.82
N PRO A 79 2.13 -9.77 12.52
CA PRO A 79 3.10 -10.34 13.47
C PRO A 79 3.43 -9.44 14.68
N HIS A 80 3.17 -8.13 14.56
CA HIS A 80 3.63 -7.13 15.53
C HIS A 80 2.51 -6.55 16.41
N ARG A 81 1.28 -7.07 16.33
CA ARG A 81 0.19 -6.65 17.22
C ARG A 81 0.07 -7.62 18.40
N SER A 82 -0.12 -7.06 19.61
CA SER A 82 -0.41 -7.83 20.82
C SER A 82 -1.84 -8.35 20.89
N ALA A 83 -2.77 -7.69 20.19
CA ALA A 83 -4.17 -8.08 20.07
C ALA A 83 -4.53 -8.36 18.61
N ALA A 84 -5.40 -9.35 18.40
CA ALA A 84 -5.95 -9.64 17.08
C ALA A 84 -6.73 -8.43 16.53
N PRO A 85 -6.73 -8.22 15.20
CA PRO A 85 -7.63 -7.25 14.57
C PRO A 85 -9.10 -7.54 14.91
N VAL A 86 -9.93 -6.50 14.94
CA VAL A 86 -11.36 -6.62 15.22
C VAL A 86 -12.07 -7.27 14.03
N ALA A 87 -11.82 -6.79 12.81
CA ALA A 87 -12.39 -7.36 11.60
C ALA A 87 -11.57 -8.55 11.08
N SER A 88 -12.26 -9.53 10.50
CA SER A 88 -11.63 -10.70 9.89
C SER A 88 -10.72 -10.30 8.71
N PRO A 89 -9.73 -11.12 8.33
CA PRO A 89 -8.93 -10.86 7.12
C PRO A 89 -9.78 -10.64 5.87
N GLU A 90 -10.87 -11.40 5.73
CA GLU A 90 -11.81 -11.28 4.63
C GLU A 90 -12.56 -9.95 4.63
N ASP A 91 -13.07 -9.52 5.78
CA ASP A 91 -13.75 -8.23 5.89
C ASP A 91 -12.80 -7.07 5.59
N ARG A 92 -11.57 -7.14 6.09
CA ARG A 92 -10.55 -6.12 5.83
C ARG A 92 -10.16 -6.07 4.37
N MET A 93 -10.03 -7.22 3.71
CA MET A 93 -9.81 -7.27 2.28
C MET A 93 -10.96 -6.66 1.50
N ARG A 94 -12.21 -6.98 1.85
CA ARG A 94 -13.39 -6.40 1.20
C ARG A 94 -13.49 -4.90 1.41
N MET A 95 -13.15 -4.40 2.59
CA MET A 95 -13.06 -2.95 2.84
C MET A 95 -11.99 -2.29 1.96
N VAL A 96 -10.84 -2.93 1.77
CA VAL A 96 -9.80 -2.43 0.85
C VAL A 96 -10.26 -2.44 -0.60
N GLU A 97 -10.89 -3.52 -1.08
CA GLU A 97 -11.46 -3.60 -2.44
C GLU A 97 -12.42 -2.45 -2.72
N ILE A 98 -13.34 -2.18 -1.78
CA ILE A 98 -14.28 -1.06 -1.89
C ILE A 98 -13.52 0.28 -1.93
N ALA A 99 -12.55 0.47 -1.03
CA ALA A 99 -11.81 1.72 -0.90
C ALA A 99 -10.95 2.09 -2.13
N VAL A 100 -10.48 1.09 -2.89
CA VAL A 100 -9.63 1.32 -4.07
C VAL A 100 -10.40 1.30 -5.40
N SER A 101 -11.66 0.86 -5.41
CA SER A 101 -12.46 0.65 -6.63
C SER A 101 -12.47 1.84 -7.61
N ASP A 102 -12.56 3.07 -7.08
CA ASP A 102 -12.58 4.32 -7.86
C ASP A 102 -11.24 5.10 -7.77
N GLN A 103 -10.12 4.41 -7.50
CA GLN A 103 -8.82 5.03 -7.32
C GLN A 103 -7.83 4.54 -8.39
N PRO A 104 -7.69 5.25 -9.53
CA PRO A 104 -6.80 4.83 -10.61
C PRO A 104 -5.39 4.57 -10.10
N GLY A 105 -4.82 3.41 -10.44
CA GLY A 105 -3.47 3.00 -10.03
C GLY A 105 -3.33 2.53 -8.57
N LEU A 106 -4.43 2.45 -7.80
CA LEU A 106 -4.45 1.75 -6.52
C LEU A 106 -5.20 0.43 -6.66
N LEU A 107 -4.65 -0.65 -6.10
CA LEU A 107 -5.25 -1.97 -6.14
C LEU A 107 -5.20 -2.61 -4.75
N GLY A 108 -6.17 -3.47 -4.45
CA GLY A 108 -6.12 -4.37 -3.31
C GLY A 108 -5.48 -5.68 -3.73
N SER A 109 -4.57 -6.23 -2.93
CA SER A 109 -4.00 -7.55 -3.17
C SER A 109 -4.35 -8.50 -2.03
N ARG A 110 -4.87 -9.67 -2.42
CA ARG A 110 -5.29 -10.74 -1.51
C ARG A 110 -4.15 -11.68 -1.10
N ILE A 111 -2.94 -11.48 -1.62
CA ILE A 111 -1.83 -12.46 -1.51
C ILE A 111 -1.59 -12.96 -0.08
N GLU A 112 -1.63 -12.08 0.93
CA GLU A 112 -1.43 -12.50 2.32
C GLU A 112 -2.68 -13.17 2.90
N VAL A 113 -3.87 -12.68 2.56
CA VAL A 113 -5.16 -13.24 3.01
C VAL A 113 -5.33 -14.66 2.49
N ASP A 114 -5.04 -14.87 1.19
CA ASP A 114 -5.16 -16.17 0.54
C ASP A 114 -4.06 -17.15 1.01
N ARG A 115 -2.84 -16.66 1.27
CA ARG A 115 -1.76 -17.48 1.86
C ARG A 115 -2.09 -17.90 3.30
N GLY A 116 -2.78 -17.04 4.05
CA GLY A 116 -3.04 -17.24 5.47
C GLY A 116 -1.78 -17.22 6.33
N GLY A 117 -1.91 -17.63 7.60
CA GLY A 117 -0.79 -17.64 8.53
C GLY A 117 -0.26 -16.25 8.88
N ILE A 118 0.95 -16.21 9.45
CA ILE A 118 1.59 -14.95 9.86
C ILE A 118 2.06 -14.19 8.62
N SER A 119 1.74 -12.91 8.56
CA SER A 119 2.11 -12.03 7.45
C SER A 119 3.52 -11.46 7.62
N TYR A 120 4.53 -12.24 7.27
CA TYR A 120 5.90 -11.74 7.19
C TYR A 120 6.16 -11.06 5.84
N THR A 121 6.63 -9.81 5.89
CA THR A 121 6.89 -8.99 4.70
C THR A 121 7.87 -9.67 3.73
N ILE A 122 8.92 -10.33 4.23
CA ILE A 122 9.91 -11.03 3.41
C ILE A 122 9.27 -12.16 2.57
N ASP A 123 8.33 -12.91 3.17
CA ASP A 123 7.64 -14.00 2.48
C ASP A 123 6.74 -13.46 1.38
N THR A 124 6.03 -12.36 1.66
CA THR A 124 5.22 -11.65 0.67
C THR A 124 6.06 -11.15 -0.49
N MET A 125 7.20 -10.51 -0.23
CA MET A 125 8.07 -9.99 -1.30
C MET A 125 8.65 -11.12 -2.15
N ARG A 126 9.08 -12.22 -1.53
CA ARG A 126 9.58 -13.40 -2.25
C ARG A 126 8.48 -14.07 -3.08
N GLU A 127 7.25 -14.15 -2.58
CA GLU A 127 6.11 -14.68 -3.33
C GLU A 127 5.75 -13.81 -4.53
N LEU A 128 5.71 -12.49 -4.36
CA LEU A 128 5.50 -11.53 -5.45
C LEU A 128 6.59 -11.68 -6.53
N ALA A 129 7.87 -11.75 -6.13
CA ALA A 129 8.98 -11.92 -7.06
C ALA A 129 8.89 -13.25 -7.84
N ARG A 130 8.48 -14.34 -7.19
CA ARG A 130 8.30 -15.66 -7.84
C ARG A 130 7.10 -15.70 -8.79
N SER A 131 5.97 -15.12 -8.39
CA SER A 131 4.72 -15.15 -9.16
C SER A 131 4.72 -14.17 -10.34
N MET A 132 5.52 -13.09 -10.25
CA MET A 132 5.54 -12.01 -11.23
C MET A 132 6.97 -11.59 -11.58
N PRO A 133 7.78 -12.47 -12.21
CA PRO A 133 9.21 -12.21 -12.46
C PRO A 133 9.49 -11.02 -13.40
N GLY A 134 8.50 -10.64 -14.23
CA GLY A 134 8.55 -9.47 -15.10
C GLY A 134 8.29 -8.14 -14.39
N GLN A 135 7.79 -8.17 -13.16
CA GLN A 135 7.46 -6.97 -12.39
C GLN A 135 8.56 -6.62 -11.40
N ARG A 136 8.49 -5.40 -10.87
CA ARG A 136 9.38 -4.92 -9.82
C ARG A 136 8.55 -4.36 -8.68
N PHE A 137 9.03 -4.56 -7.47
CA PHE A 137 8.29 -4.26 -6.25
C PHE A 137 9.12 -3.35 -5.35
N GLU A 138 8.46 -2.36 -4.77
CA GLU A 138 9.05 -1.43 -3.80
C GLU A 138 8.20 -1.40 -2.54
N LEU A 139 8.80 -1.59 -1.37
CA LEU A 139 8.09 -1.52 -0.10
C LEU A 139 7.85 -0.06 0.31
N LEU A 140 6.59 0.27 0.53
CA LEU A 140 6.16 1.58 1.00
C LEU A 140 5.92 1.52 2.52
N LEU A 141 6.83 2.12 3.29
CA LEU A 141 6.84 2.00 4.75
C LEU A 141 6.64 3.35 5.43
N GLY A 142 5.70 3.43 6.36
CA GLY A 142 5.64 4.56 7.29
C GLY A 142 6.89 4.59 8.17
N SER A 143 7.36 5.77 8.55
CA SER A 143 8.57 5.95 9.35
C SER A 143 8.54 5.19 10.69
N ASP A 144 7.39 5.15 11.36
CA ASP A 144 7.18 4.36 12.59
C ASP A 144 7.51 2.87 12.39
N ALA A 145 7.12 2.32 11.24
CA ALA A 145 7.36 0.92 10.88
C ALA A 145 8.83 0.71 10.50
N ALA A 146 9.40 1.64 9.73
CA ALA A 146 10.80 1.61 9.32
C ALA A 146 11.76 1.63 10.52
N LEU A 147 11.48 2.42 11.56
CA LEU A 147 12.27 2.43 12.80
C LEU A 147 12.34 1.07 13.50
N ARG A 148 11.36 0.19 13.25
CA ARG A 148 11.25 -1.14 13.84
C ARG A 148 11.65 -2.26 12.88
N ILE A 149 12.10 -1.96 11.66
CA ILE A 149 12.33 -2.97 10.61
C ILE A 149 13.31 -4.06 11.04
N ARG A 150 14.32 -3.72 11.87
CA ARG A 150 15.29 -4.69 12.42
C ARG A 150 14.67 -5.74 13.35
N THR A 151 13.43 -5.54 13.80
CA THR A 151 12.69 -6.51 14.62
C THR A 151 11.82 -7.45 13.79
N TRP A 152 11.80 -7.29 12.47
CA TRP A 152 10.97 -8.09 11.58
C TRP A 152 11.63 -9.45 11.30
N HIS A 153 10.81 -10.43 10.94
CA HIS A 153 11.27 -11.75 10.54
C HIS A 153 12.23 -11.65 9.34
N GLU A 154 13.41 -12.27 9.47
CA GLU A 154 14.51 -12.17 8.52
C GLU A 154 14.85 -10.72 8.08
N ALA A 155 14.88 -9.77 9.02
CA ALA A 155 15.13 -8.35 8.72
C ALA A 155 16.39 -8.09 7.86
N ASP A 156 17.49 -8.80 8.13
CA ASP A 156 18.72 -8.63 7.35
C ASP A 156 18.56 -9.08 5.89
N ALA A 157 17.81 -10.16 5.65
CA ALA A 157 17.48 -10.61 4.30
C ALA A 157 16.54 -9.61 3.62
N LEU A 158 15.52 -9.12 4.33
CA LEU A 158 14.59 -8.11 3.82
C LEU A 158 15.31 -6.82 3.42
N LEU A 159 16.21 -6.31 4.26
CA LEU A 159 16.99 -5.11 3.98
C LEU A 159 17.96 -5.30 2.81
N LYS A 160 18.44 -6.52 2.58
CA LYS A 160 19.34 -6.86 1.47
C LYS A 160 18.59 -7.07 0.15
N GLU A 161 17.41 -7.67 0.20
CA GLU A 161 16.64 -8.08 -0.98
C GLU A 161 15.62 -7.01 -1.43
N GLY A 162 15.17 -6.16 -0.51
CA GLY A 162 14.09 -5.20 -0.74
C GLY A 162 14.58 -3.82 -1.20
N SER A 163 13.73 -3.15 -1.97
CA SER A 163 13.81 -1.70 -2.19
C SER A 163 12.71 -1.00 -1.39
N PHE A 164 13.01 0.19 -0.87
CA PHE A 164 12.15 0.85 0.11
C PHE A 164 11.93 2.33 -0.22
N THR A 165 10.69 2.77 -0.08
CA THR A 165 10.34 4.18 0.12
C THR A 165 9.73 4.33 1.51
N ILE A 166 10.42 5.08 2.37
CA ILE A 166 9.99 5.43 3.72
C ILE A 166 9.31 6.79 3.68
N PHE A 167 8.13 6.92 4.29
CA PHE A 167 7.39 8.17 4.36
C PHE A 167 7.00 8.53 5.79
N ASN A 168 7.05 9.83 6.12
CA ASN A 168 6.49 10.33 7.37
C ASN A 168 4.98 10.54 7.25
N ARG A 169 4.24 10.46 8.35
CA ARG A 169 2.88 11.03 8.45
C ARG A 169 3.00 12.41 9.12
N PRO A 170 2.34 13.48 8.61
CA PRO A 170 2.47 14.83 9.14
C PRO A 170 1.59 15.09 10.36
#